data_AF-A0A257NSB5-F1
#
_entry.id   AF-A0A257NSB5-F1
#
_cell.length_a   1.000
_cell.length_b   1.000
_cell.length_c   1.000
_cell.angle_alpha   90.00
_cell.angle_beta   90.00
_cell.angle_gamma   90.00
#
_symmetry.space_group_name_H-M   'P 1'
#
loop_
_entity.id
_entity.type
_entity.pdbx_description
1 polymer ?
#
loop_
_entity_poly.entity_id
_entity_poly.type
_entity_poly.pdbx_seq_one_letter_code
_entity_poly.pdbx_strand_id
1 'polypeptide(L)'
;MKPRTLAKLDMLAAEQETQQLDAIRRASATLKQTEHQRGVLEAYRVRLAGSWQDGAVLEAGQARRAGQFIAASHSAQAQIDAAAERAQQHLEIAVANLSQTRLRRRTLADMLRRGEVLAEREAEQRLERETQWRPDPARRSPA
;
A
#
# COMPACT_ATOMS: atom_id res chain seq x y z
N MET A 1 -16.62 -6.22 -22.28
CA MET A 1 -16.92 -6.63 -20.88
C MET A 1 -18.22 -5.98 -20.46
N LYS A 2 -19.04 -6.62 -19.61
CA LYS A 2 -20.30 -6.01 -19.13
C LYS A 2 -19.99 -4.93 -18.07
N PRO A 3 -20.74 -3.80 -18.01
CA PRO A 3 -20.51 -2.73 -17.02
C PRO A 3 -20.50 -3.24 -15.57
N ARG A 4 -21.41 -4.17 -15.23
CA ARG A 4 -21.47 -4.80 -13.91
C ARG A 4 -20.19 -5.55 -13.54
N THR A 5 -19.51 -6.18 -14.51
CA THR A 5 -18.23 -6.86 -14.28
C THR A 5 -17.12 -5.85 -14.01
N LEU A 6 -17.08 -4.74 -14.76
CA LEU A 6 -16.11 -3.67 -14.56
C LEU A 6 -16.27 -3.01 -13.18
N ALA A 7 -17.51 -2.73 -12.76
CA ALA A 7 -17.80 -2.21 -11.43
C ALA A 7 -17.33 -3.15 -10.30
N LYS A 8 -17.54 -4.48 -10.46
CA LYS A 8 -17.03 -5.47 -9.49
C LYS A 8 -15.49 -5.49 -9.45
N LEU A 9 -14.82 -5.36 -10.59
CA LEU A 9 -13.36 -5.30 -10.66
C LEU A 9 -12.80 -4.03 -10.02
N ASP A 10 -13.46 -2.87 -10.20
CA ASP A 10 -13.04 -1.63 -9.53
C ASP A 10 -13.21 -1.73 -8.01
N MET A 11 -14.31 -2.31 -7.53
CA MET A 11 -14.52 -2.55 -6.09
C MET A 11 -13.40 -3.43 -5.49
N LEU A 12 -13.04 -4.54 -6.17
CA LEU A 12 -11.93 -5.40 -5.72
C LEU A 12 -10.59 -4.67 -5.77
N ALA A 13 -10.35 -3.84 -6.78
CA ALA A 13 -9.12 -3.05 -6.88
C ALA A 13 -9.05 -1.96 -5.80
N ALA A 14 -10.17 -1.36 -5.41
CA ALA A 14 -10.26 -0.40 -4.30
C ALA A 14 -9.98 -1.07 -2.94
N GLU A 15 -10.49 -2.29 -2.74
CA GLU A 15 -10.16 -3.09 -1.55
C GLU A 15 -8.67 -3.41 -1.50
N GLN A 16 -8.09 -3.87 -2.62
CA GLN A 16 -6.64 -4.11 -2.72
C GLN A 16 -5.83 -2.84 -2.45
N GLU A 17 -6.24 -1.69 -2.96
CA GLU A 17 -5.58 -0.41 -2.67
C GLU A 17 -5.55 -0.11 -1.17
N THR A 18 -6.68 -0.31 -0.49
CA THR A 18 -6.79 -0.12 0.96
C THR A 18 -5.84 -1.07 1.72
N GLN A 19 -5.82 -2.34 1.33
CA GLN A 19 -4.92 -3.33 1.93
C GLN A 19 -3.43 -2.96 1.74
N GLN A 20 -3.04 -2.45 0.57
CA GLN A 20 -1.67 -1.99 0.33
C GLN A 20 -1.33 -0.74 1.16
N LEU A 21 -2.26 0.21 1.30
CA LEU A 21 -2.06 1.39 2.15
C LEU A 21 -1.86 1.00 3.63
N ASP A 22 -2.62 0.03 4.12
CA ASP A 22 -2.44 -0.49 5.48
C ASP A 22 -1.13 -1.26 5.65
N ALA A 23 -0.69 -2.01 4.62
CA ALA A 23 0.62 -2.63 4.62
C ALA A 23 1.75 -1.59 4.70
N ILE A 24 1.67 -0.50 3.92
CA ILE A 24 2.61 0.64 3.97
C ILE A 24 2.64 1.24 5.37
N ARG A 25 1.47 1.50 5.98
CA ARG A 25 1.37 2.06 7.34
C ARG A 25 2.04 1.16 8.37
N ARG A 26 1.77 -0.16 8.34
CA ARG A 26 2.38 -1.13 9.25
C ARG A 26 3.90 -1.20 9.09
N ALA A 27 4.40 -1.32 7.85
CA ALA A 27 5.83 -1.36 7.58
C ALA A 27 6.53 -0.07 8.04
N SER A 28 5.93 1.09 7.76
CA SER A 28 6.44 2.40 8.21
C SER A 28 6.46 2.54 9.74
N ALA A 29 5.44 2.02 10.43
CA ALA A 29 5.42 2.00 11.89
C ALA A 29 6.53 1.10 12.45
N THR A 30 6.75 -0.07 11.86
CA THR A 30 7.85 -0.96 12.24
C THR A 30 9.21 -0.30 12.05
N LEU A 31 9.44 0.42 10.94
CA LEU A 31 10.69 1.16 10.72
C LEU A 31 10.93 2.23 11.79
N LYS A 32 9.90 3.02 12.13
CA LYS A 32 10.00 4.01 13.22
C LYS A 32 10.29 3.35 14.56
N GLN A 33 9.70 2.19 14.82
CA GLN A 33 9.95 1.43 16.04
C GLN A 33 11.39 0.91 16.10
N THR A 34 11.94 0.38 15.00
CA THR A 34 13.33 -0.10 14.96
C THR A 34 14.32 1.05 15.09
N GLU A 35 14.04 2.21 14.49
CA GLU A 35 14.82 3.44 14.70
C GLU A 35 14.83 3.87 16.18
N HIS A 36 13.67 3.85 16.84
CA HIS A 36 13.58 4.15 18.26
C HIS A 36 14.38 3.15 19.12
N GLN A 37 14.24 1.85 18.83
CA GLN A 37 15.00 0.80 19.53
C GLN A 37 16.51 0.95 19.35
N ARG A 38 16.98 1.31 18.15
CA ARG A 38 18.38 1.66 17.89
C ARG A 38 18.83 2.82 18.77
N GLY A 39 18.03 3.90 18.84
CA GLY A 39 18.34 5.06 19.68
C GLY A 39 18.44 4.72 21.16
N VAL A 40 17.52 3.88 21.68
CA VAL A 40 17.56 3.41 23.07
C VAL A 40 18.80 2.57 23.34
N LEU A 41 19.14 1.64 22.44
CA LEU A 41 20.31 0.78 22.58
C LEU A 41 21.60 1.59 22.58
N GLU A 42 21.71 2.57 21.69
CA GLU A 42 22.86 3.46 21.58
C GLU A 42 23.02 4.35 22.82
N ALA A 43 21.93 4.97 23.29
CA ALA A 43 21.95 5.76 24.53
C ALA A 43 22.43 4.94 25.73
N TYR A 44 22.05 3.65 25.79
CA TYR A 44 22.51 2.76 26.83
C TYR A 44 23.99 2.41 26.71
N ARG A 45 24.49 2.16 25.50
CA ARG A 45 25.93 1.94 25.24
C ARG A 45 26.77 3.14 25.66
N VAL A 46 26.34 4.35 25.31
CA VAL A 46 27.02 5.61 25.69
C VAL A 46 27.08 5.76 27.21
N ARG A 47 25.96 5.51 27.91
CA ARG A 47 25.92 5.57 29.39
C ARG A 47 26.85 4.55 30.02
N LEU A 48 26.89 3.33 29.50
CA LEU A 48 27.78 2.29 30.01
C LEU A 48 29.26 2.66 29.78
N ALA A 49 29.60 3.14 28.59
CA ALA A 49 30.97 3.58 28.27
C ALA A 49 31.43 4.74 29.17
N GLY A 50 30.55 5.73 29.41
CA GLY A 50 30.82 6.84 30.33
C GLY A 50 31.13 6.35 31.75
N SER A 51 30.35 5.38 32.26
CA SER A 51 30.58 4.81 33.60
C SER A 51 31.91 4.07 33.77
N TRP A 52 32.57 3.69 32.67
CA TRP A 52 33.87 2.99 32.71
C TRP A 52 35.07 3.93 32.59
N GLN A 53 34.86 5.14 32.07
CA GLN A 53 35.93 6.14 31.93
C GLN A 53 36.29 6.82 33.24
N ASP A 54 35.41 6.78 34.25
CA ASP A 54 35.64 7.37 35.58
C ASP A 54 36.74 6.67 36.41
N GLY A 55 37.42 5.66 35.85
CA GLY A 55 38.64 5.08 36.43
C GLY A 55 38.46 4.30 37.73
N ALA A 56 37.21 4.03 38.14
CA ALA A 56 36.92 3.22 39.31
C ALA A 56 37.39 1.78 39.09
N VAL A 57 38.01 1.18 40.11
CA VAL A 57 38.36 -0.25 40.11
C VAL A 57 37.07 -1.06 40.03
N LEU A 58 36.81 -1.66 38.87
CA LEU A 58 35.64 -2.50 38.66
C LEU A 58 35.85 -3.86 39.30
N GLU A 59 34.90 -4.29 40.12
CA GLU A 59 34.90 -5.66 40.62
C GLU A 59 34.76 -6.66 39.45
N ALA A 60 35.40 -7.83 39.56
CA ALA A 60 35.35 -8.86 38.52
C ALA A 60 33.91 -9.25 38.11
N GLY A 61 32.96 -9.20 39.05
CA GLY A 61 31.53 -9.43 38.77
C GLY A 61 30.87 -8.32 37.95
N GLN A 62 31.35 -7.09 38.01
CA GLN A 62 30.89 -5.99 37.16
C GLN A 62 31.48 -6.11 35.75
N ALA A 63 32.77 -6.45 35.64
CA ALA A 63 33.42 -6.71 34.34
C ALA A 63 32.78 -7.88 33.57
N ARG A 64 32.36 -8.95 34.27
CA ARG A 64 31.65 -10.07 33.64
C ARG A 64 30.26 -9.67 33.11
N ARG A 65 29.49 -8.91 33.90
CA ARG A 65 28.16 -8.40 33.50
C ARG A 65 28.26 -7.43 32.31
N ALA A 66 29.28 -6.59 32.31
CA ALA A 66 29.65 -5.73 31.20
C ALA A 66 29.87 -6.51 29.88
N GLY A 67 30.68 -7.57 29.92
CA GLY A 67 30.91 -8.42 28.75
C GLY A 67 29.64 -9.11 28.26
N GLN A 68 28.80 -9.61 29.17
CA GLN A 68 27.49 -10.19 28.83
C GLN A 68 26.56 -9.16 28.18
N PHE A 69 26.54 -7.93 28.69
CA PHE A 69 25.77 -6.84 28.11
C PHE A 69 26.23 -6.50 26.70
N ILE A 70 27.54 -6.39 26.46
CA ILE A 70 28.08 -6.11 25.11
C ILE A 70 27.63 -7.20 24.12
N ALA A 71 27.78 -8.47 24.49
CA ALA A 71 27.34 -9.58 23.64
C ALA A 71 25.83 -9.55 23.36
N ALA A 72 25.01 -9.33 24.40
CA ALA A 72 23.56 -9.19 24.25
C ALA A 72 23.17 -7.99 23.39
N SER A 73 23.90 -6.88 23.51
CA SER A 73 23.70 -5.65 22.75
C SER A 73 24.01 -5.85 21.26
N HIS A 74 25.06 -6.59 20.90
CA HIS A 74 25.34 -6.93 19.50
C HIS A 74 24.25 -7.82 18.90
N SER A 75 23.78 -8.82 19.65
CA SER A 75 22.66 -9.67 19.21
C SER A 75 21.37 -8.86 19.03
N ALA A 76 21.04 -7.98 19.97
CA ALA A 76 19.90 -7.08 19.87
C ALA A 76 20.01 -6.17 18.64
N GLN A 77 21.18 -5.59 18.38
CA GLN A 77 21.43 -4.78 17.19
C GLN A 77 21.15 -5.57 15.90
N ALA A 78 21.69 -6.79 15.79
CA ALA A 78 21.49 -7.63 14.61
C ALA A 78 20.00 -7.95 14.38
N GLN A 79 19.24 -8.19 15.46
CA GLN A 79 17.79 -8.42 15.36
C GLN A 79 17.03 -7.18 14.91
N ILE A 80 17.39 -6.00 15.45
CA ILE A 80 16.79 -4.72 15.05
C ILE A 80 17.08 -4.42 13.58
N ASP A 81 18.32 -4.67 13.13
CA ASP A 81 18.74 -4.45 11.75
C ASP A 81 17.98 -5.38 10.78
N ALA A 82 17.88 -6.66 11.11
CA ALA A 82 17.11 -7.63 10.33
C ALA A 82 15.60 -7.33 10.33
N ALA A 83 15.06 -6.75 11.40
CA ALA A 83 13.67 -6.28 11.43
C ALA A 83 13.47 -5.04 10.55
N ALA A 84 14.42 -4.09 10.58
CA ALA A 84 14.40 -2.90 9.75
C ALA A 84 14.49 -3.25 8.25
N GLU A 85 15.40 -4.15 7.88
CA GLU A 85 15.56 -4.61 6.51
C GLU A 85 14.28 -5.28 5.97
N ARG A 86 13.68 -6.20 6.75
CA ARG A 86 12.39 -6.81 6.37
C ARG A 86 11.29 -5.78 6.24
N ALA A 87 11.18 -4.84 7.17
CA ALA A 87 10.18 -3.78 7.11
C ALA A 87 10.36 -2.90 5.86
N GLN A 88 11.61 -2.57 5.51
CA GLN A 88 11.95 -1.82 4.30
C GLN A 88 11.55 -2.58 3.03
N GLN A 89 11.90 -3.87 2.93
CA GLN A 89 11.50 -4.71 1.80
C GLN A 89 9.96 -4.79 1.67
N HIS A 90 9.25 -4.98 2.78
CA HIS A 90 7.78 -4.97 2.79
C HIS A 90 7.20 -3.63 2.33
N LEU A 91 7.81 -2.51 2.75
CA LEU A 91 7.41 -1.17 2.33
C LEU A 91 7.57 -1.00 0.82
N GLU A 92 8.72 -1.36 0.27
CA GLU A 92 9.02 -1.26 -1.16
C GLU A 92 8.04 -2.08 -2.00
N ILE A 93 7.79 -3.33 -1.60
CA ILE A 93 6.81 -4.21 -2.26
C ILE A 93 5.41 -3.61 -2.20
N ALA A 94 4.97 -3.11 -1.04
CA ALA A 94 3.64 -2.54 -0.88
C ALA A 94 3.46 -1.25 -1.71
N VAL A 95 4.49 -0.40 -1.79
CA VAL A 95 4.49 0.81 -2.64
C VAL A 95 4.43 0.43 -4.12
N ALA A 96 5.23 -0.53 -4.57
CA ALA A 96 5.20 -1.02 -5.93
C ALA A 96 3.81 -1.58 -6.30
N ASN A 97 3.24 -2.43 -5.45
CA ASN A 97 1.90 -3.00 -5.64
C ASN A 97 0.82 -1.92 -5.66
N LEU A 98 0.89 -0.92 -4.78
CA LEU A 98 -0.04 0.21 -4.76
C LEU A 98 -0.03 0.96 -6.10
N SER A 99 1.15 1.22 -6.67
CA SER A 99 1.27 1.90 -7.97
C SER A 99 0.58 1.11 -9.09
N GLN A 100 0.76 -0.22 -9.10
CA GLN A 100 0.13 -1.11 -10.08
C GLN A 100 -1.39 -1.16 -9.91
N THR A 101 -1.89 -1.24 -8.66
CA THR A 101 -3.32 -1.22 -8.37
C THR A 101 -3.96 0.09 -8.81
N ARG A 102 -3.31 1.23 -8.53
CA ARG A 102 -3.80 2.55 -8.99
C ARG A 102 -3.84 2.67 -10.51
N LEU A 103 -2.83 2.13 -11.20
CA LEU A 103 -2.84 2.07 -12.66
C LEU A 103 -4.02 1.21 -13.17
N ARG A 104 -4.24 0.03 -12.59
CA ARG A 104 -5.39 -0.84 -12.94
C ARG A 104 -6.72 -0.13 -12.74
N ARG A 105 -6.90 0.59 -11.62
CA ARG A 105 -8.12 1.37 -11.36
C ARG A 105 -8.36 2.46 -12.39
N ARG A 106 -7.30 3.20 -12.78
CA ARG A 106 -7.40 4.21 -13.85
C ARG A 106 -7.84 3.57 -15.17
N THR A 107 -7.25 2.44 -15.54
CA THR A 107 -7.63 1.69 -16.75
C THR A 107 -9.08 1.22 -16.70
N LEU A 108 -9.55 0.71 -15.55
CA LEU A 108 -10.95 0.29 -15.37
C LEU A 108 -11.91 1.48 -15.48
N ALA A 109 -11.57 2.63 -14.89
CA ALA A 109 -12.36 3.85 -15.00
C ALA A 109 -12.45 4.35 -16.45
N ASP A 110 -11.34 4.32 -17.19
CA ASP A 110 -11.32 4.70 -18.61
C ASP A 110 -12.16 3.72 -19.46
N MET A 111 -12.15 2.43 -19.15
CA MET A 111 -12.99 1.43 -19.82
C MET A 111 -14.49 1.65 -19.53
N LEU A 112 -14.85 1.99 -18.29
CA LEU A 112 -16.22 2.33 -17.92
C LEU A 112 -16.70 3.56 -18.69
N ARG A 113 -15.92 4.65 -18.67
CA ARG A 113 -16.24 5.88 -19.39
C ARG A 113 -16.42 5.65 -20.90
N ARG A 114 -15.53 4.87 -21.52
CA ARG A 114 -15.67 4.51 -22.95
C ARG A 114 -16.92 3.67 -23.22
N GLY A 115 -17.26 2.76 -22.29
CA GLY A 115 -18.48 1.96 -22.37
C GLY A 115 -19.76 2.80 -22.29
N GLU A 116 -19.78 3.79 -21.40
CA GLU A 116 -20.89 4.74 -21.25
C GLU A 116 -21.10 5.56 -22.52
N VAL A 117 -20.03 6.14 -23.07
CA VAL A 117 -20.09 6.91 -24.33
C VAL A 117 -20.60 6.07 -25.51
N LEU A 118 -20.20 4.80 -25.59
CA LEU A 118 -20.71 3.89 -26.63
C LEU A 118 -22.19 3.56 -26.44
N ALA A 119 -22.61 3.33 -25.19
CA ALA A 119 -24.01 3.02 -24.87
C ALA A 119 -24.93 4.22 -25.13
N GLU A 120 -24.47 5.45 -24.86
CA GLU A 120 -25.18 6.69 -25.19
C GLU A 120 -25.38 6.82 -26.70
N ARG A 121 -24.32 6.65 -27.51
CA ARG A 121 -24.40 6.68 -28.97
C ARG A 121 -25.34 5.61 -29.54
N GLU A 122 -25.31 4.39 -28.98
CA GLU A 122 -26.23 3.32 -29.37
C GLU A 122 -27.68 3.63 -28.97
N ALA A 123 -27.92 4.36 -27.88
CA ALA A 123 -29.25 4.82 -27.49
C ALA A 123 -29.75 5.92 -28.44
N GLU A 124 -28.91 6.89 -28.79
CA GLU A 124 -29.21 7.94 -29.78
C GLU A 124 -29.57 7.33 -31.15
N GLN A 125 -28.76 6.40 -31.66
CA GLN A 125 -29.04 5.73 -32.93
C GLN A 125 -30.31 4.87 -32.92
N ARG A 126 -30.70 4.33 -31.76
CA ARG A 126 -31.96 3.59 -31.62
C ARG A 126 -33.15 4.56 -31.68
N LEU A 127 -33.07 5.67 -30.95
CA LEU A 127 -34.08 6.73 -30.99
C LEU A 127 -34.24 7.30 -32.41
N GLU A 128 -33.14 7.57 -33.12
CA GLU A 128 -33.19 8.04 -34.52
C GLU A 128 -33.92 7.05 -35.44
N ARG A 129 -33.61 5.76 -35.33
CA ARG A 129 -34.28 4.69 -36.11
C ARG A 129 -35.77 4.58 -35.79
N GLU A 130 -36.14 4.67 -34.50
CA GLU A 130 -37.53 4.64 -34.06
C GLU A 130 -38.31 5.88 -34.50
N THR A 131 -37.65 7.04 -34.57
CA THR A 131 -38.27 8.32 -34.96
C THR A 131 -38.46 8.42 -36.48
N GLN A 132 -37.56 7.81 -37.26
CA GLN A 132 -37.60 7.84 -38.74
C GLN A 132 -38.70 6.96 -39.34
N TRP A 133 -39.19 5.95 -38.62
CA TRP A 133 -40.34 5.15 -39.06
C TRP A 133 -41.65 5.75 -38.54
N ARG A 134 -42.25 6.65 -39.33
CA ARG A 134 -43.68 6.98 -39.24
C ARG A 134 -44.35 6.59 -40.55
N PRO A 135 -45.15 5.50 -40.60
CA PRO A 135 -46.03 5.29 -41.74
C PRO A 135 -47.07 6.41 -41.73
N ASP A 136 -47.05 7.23 -42.78
CA ASP A 136 -48.02 8.30 -42.98
C ASP A 136 -49.43 7.69 -43.11
N PRO A 137 -50.35 7.90 -42.14
CA PRO A 137 -51.69 7.33 -42.21
C PRO A 137 -52.53 7.93 -43.35
N ALA A 138 -52.05 9.00 -44.03
CA ALA A 138 -52.74 9.63 -45.15
C ALA A 138 -52.59 8.89 -46.49
N ARG A 139 -51.72 7.87 -46.60
CA ARG A 139 -51.62 7.00 -47.81
C ARG A 139 -52.49 5.74 -47.70
N ARG A 140 -53.73 5.87 -47.25
CA ARG A 140 -54.78 4.90 -47.59
C ARG A 140 -55.70 5.58 -48.59
N SER A 141 -55.48 5.28 -49.87
CA SER A 141 -56.30 5.74 -50.98
C SER A 141 -57.79 5.54 -50.67
N PRO A 142 -58.65 6.56 -50.85
CA PRO A 142 -60.07 6.32 -50.97
C PRO A 142 -60.35 5.55 -52.27
N ALA A 143 -61.40 4.73 -52.19
CA ALA A 143 -61.92 3.82 -53.21
C ALA A 143 -62.26 4.51 -54.54
#